data_AF-A0A833RW84-F1
#
_entry.id   AF-A0A833RW84-F1
#
_cell.length_a   1.000
_cell.length_b   1.000
_cell.length_c   1.000
_cell.angle_alpha   90.00
_cell.angle_beta   90.00
_cell.angle_gamma   90.00
#
_symmetry.space_group_name_H-M   'P 1'
#
loop_
_entity.id
_entity.type
_entity.pdbx_description
1 polymer ?
#
loop_
_entity_poly.entity_id
_entity_poly.type
_entity_poly.pdbx_seq_one_letter_code
_entity_poly.pdbx_strand_id
1 'polypeptide(L)'
;MTEVTAYEIFNKIDNKNYTLYVEWFHLCLKIMLLNSTIPPLTGEMDSESINYFSSELSKSSDEYVEETKQILGGKDTKIQFLVKNEIFEWKRNAWTLGRIKLRTVSDIQVICESFQQLLKFFRNIQEKMTILEEENTNLINVNKELSSKIEKMIEIKSTMEQDLYKKFIIVLNSKKKKIKELTDVIEEKENTEKSVFDVCTDEESGKEDEAVKNITISTKVSKKKSLNNTSPKSIQETKKANHIIKIIPKASTSSDWTENKISTLNKKVDENEEESCNPKKSKSILNFEEESEEELFS
;
A
#
# COMPACT_ATOMS: atom_id res chain seq x y z
N MET A 1 30.49 6.35 -18.07
CA MET A 1 29.23 6.31 -18.86
C MET A 1 28.81 7.76 -19.04
N THR A 2 28.55 8.22 -20.26
CA THR A 2 27.97 9.55 -20.49
C THR A 2 26.51 9.53 -20.07
N GLU A 3 26.14 10.43 -19.17
CA GLU A 3 24.73 10.73 -18.89
C GLU A 3 24.25 11.70 -19.98
N VAL A 4 23.05 11.48 -20.50
CA VAL A 4 22.50 12.27 -21.63
C VAL A 4 21.09 12.71 -21.28
N THR A 5 20.83 14.02 -21.37
CA THR A 5 19.51 14.61 -21.10
C THR A 5 19.06 15.45 -22.29
N ALA A 6 17.81 15.25 -22.72
CA ALA A 6 17.16 16.07 -23.73
C ALA A 6 15.92 16.75 -23.13
N TYR A 7 15.77 18.06 -23.35
CA TYR A 7 14.70 18.88 -22.80
C TYR A 7 14.30 19.99 -23.78
N GLU A 8 13.03 20.39 -23.79
CA GLU A 8 12.56 21.51 -24.61
C GLU A 8 12.65 22.81 -23.82
N ILE A 9 13.45 23.76 -24.31
CA ILE A 9 13.61 25.10 -23.73
C ILE A 9 12.95 26.17 -24.60
N PHE A 10 12.39 27.19 -23.95
CA PHE A 10 11.85 28.37 -24.63
C PHE A 10 12.83 29.54 -24.57
N ASN A 11 13.30 30.03 -25.71
CA ASN A 11 14.16 31.20 -25.79
C ASN A 11 13.32 32.49 -25.80
N LYS A 12 13.52 33.33 -24.78
CA LYS A 12 12.78 34.60 -24.64
C LYS A 12 13.17 35.67 -25.67
N ILE A 13 14.28 35.50 -26.41
CA ILE A 13 14.82 36.54 -27.30
C ILE A 13 14.22 36.47 -28.71
N ASP A 14 14.01 35.27 -29.25
CA ASP A 14 13.40 35.04 -30.58
C ASP A 14 11.98 34.45 -30.50
N ASN A 15 11.49 34.18 -29.28
CA ASN A 15 10.19 33.57 -28.99
C ASN A 15 10.02 32.18 -29.64
N LYS A 16 11.11 31.40 -29.73
CA LYS A 16 11.13 30.02 -30.26
C LYS A 16 11.42 28.96 -29.20
N ASN A 17 10.89 27.77 -29.42
CA ASN A 17 11.33 26.55 -28.73
C ASN A 17 12.63 26.03 -29.36
N TYR A 18 13.49 25.42 -28.54
CA TYR A 18 14.68 24.67 -28.94
C TYR A 18 14.73 23.36 -28.16
N THR A 19 15.12 22.26 -28.79
CA THR A 19 15.47 21.05 -28.06
C THR A 19 16.92 21.19 -27.60
N LEU A 20 17.12 21.35 -26.29
CA LEU A 20 18.43 21.27 -25.65
C LEU A 20 18.78 19.80 -25.41
N TYR A 21 19.86 19.35 -26.03
CA TYR A 21 20.51 18.07 -25.78
C TYR A 21 21.81 18.33 -25.01
N VAL A 22 22.07 17.56 -23.94
CA VAL A 22 23.27 17.71 -23.10
C VAL A 22 23.94 16.34 -22.91
N GLU A 23 25.23 16.26 -23.21
CA GLU A 23 26.15 15.19 -22.82
C GLU A 23 26.89 15.62 -21.55
N TRP A 24 26.75 14.84 -20.48
CA TRP A 24 27.39 15.11 -19.18
C TRP A 24 28.63 14.24 -19.00
N PHE A 25 29.72 14.88 -18.58
CA PHE A 25 30.98 14.27 -18.16
C PHE A 25 31.28 14.70 -16.72
N HIS A 26 32.32 14.13 -16.10
CA HIS A 26 32.56 14.32 -14.67
C HIS A 26 32.93 15.76 -14.27
N LEU A 27 33.60 16.51 -15.16
CA LEU A 27 34.07 17.88 -14.93
C LEU A 27 33.90 18.79 -16.17
N CYS A 28 33.06 18.39 -17.12
CA CYS A 28 32.63 19.23 -18.24
C CYS A 28 31.25 18.79 -18.74
N LEU A 29 30.57 19.65 -19.50
CA LEU A 29 29.32 19.31 -20.18
C LEU A 29 29.31 19.88 -21.60
N LYS A 30 28.74 19.15 -22.54
CA LYS A 30 28.61 19.53 -23.94
C LYS A 30 27.13 19.64 -24.29
N ILE A 31 26.73 20.79 -24.82
CA ILE A 31 25.35 21.04 -25.26
C ILE A 31 25.24 21.03 -26.78
N MET A 32 24.09 20.62 -27.28
CA MET A 32 23.65 20.84 -28.66
C MET A 32 22.22 21.36 -28.64
N LEU A 33 22.00 22.56 -29.17
CA LEU A 33 20.69 23.16 -29.37
C LEU A 33 20.19 22.83 -30.77
N LEU A 34 19.03 22.19 -30.85
CA LEU A 34 18.36 21.81 -32.09
C LEU A 34 17.10 22.67 -32.30
N ASN A 35 16.86 23.08 -33.55
CA ASN A 35 15.69 23.84 -33.95
C ASN A 35 15.35 23.53 -35.41
N SER A 36 14.07 23.35 -35.75
CA SER A 36 13.65 23.04 -37.13
C SER A 36 13.94 24.17 -38.15
N THR A 37 14.39 25.34 -37.70
CA THR A 37 14.60 26.54 -38.54
C THR A 37 16.05 27.06 -38.58
N ILE A 38 16.99 26.44 -37.85
CA ILE A 38 18.38 26.89 -37.71
C ILE A 38 19.31 25.67 -37.63
N PRO A 39 20.50 25.67 -38.26
CA PRO A 39 21.49 24.59 -38.08
C PRO A 39 21.82 24.33 -36.60
N PRO A 40 22.17 23.09 -36.20
CA PRO A 40 22.51 22.77 -34.82
C PRO A 40 23.62 23.66 -34.25
N LEU A 41 23.42 24.14 -33.02
CA LEU A 41 24.36 24.99 -32.30
C LEU A 41 24.95 24.20 -31.13
N THR A 42 26.23 23.84 -31.21
CA THR A 42 26.94 23.08 -30.17
C THR A 42 27.86 23.98 -29.36
N GLY A 43 27.94 23.74 -28.06
CA GLY A 43 28.86 24.42 -27.15
C GLY A 43 29.37 23.47 -26.07
N GLU A 44 30.43 23.86 -25.38
CA GLU A 44 31.01 23.08 -24.29
C GLU A 44 31.31 24.02 -23.12
N MET A 45 31.18 23.48 -21.91
CA MET A 45 31.56 24.12 -20.66
C MET A 45 32.62 23.25 -19.99
N ASP A 46 33.83 23.77 -19.88
CA ASP A 46 34.97 23.11 -19.28
C ASP A 46 34.99 23.27 -17.75
N SER A 47 35.96 22.61 -17.11
CA SER A 47 36.15 22.63 -15.67
C SER A 47 36.52 24.01 -15.14
N GLU A 48 37.18 24.85 -15.96
CA GLU A 48 37.53 26.23 -15.61
C GLU A 48 36.26 27.10 -15.55
N SER A 49 35.38 26.98 -16.55
CA SER A 49 34.07 27.63 -16.57
C SER A 49 33.17 27.18 -15.42
N ILE A 50 33.15 25.88 -15.12
CA ILE A 50 32.38 25.32 -13.99
C ILE A 50 32.88 25.91 -12.65
N ASN A 51 34.20 25.91 -12.41
CA ASN A 51 34.78 26.45 -11.19
C ASN A 51 34.64 27.98 -11.09
N TYR A 52 34.65 28.69 -12.23
CA TYR A 52 34.32 30.13 -12.27
C TYR A 52 32.90 30.38 -11.75
N PHE A 53 31.88 29.75 -12.35
CA PHE A 53 30.49 29.95 -11.93
C PHE A 53 30.18 29.39 -10.53
N SER A 54 30.83 28.30 -10.10
CA SER A 54 30.68 27.83 -8.71
C SER A 54 31.25 28.83 -7.71
N SER A 55 32.41 29.47 -8.02
CA SER A 55 33.00 30.51 -7.16
C SER A 55 32.16 31.79 -7.11
N GLU A 56 31.68 32.28 -8.25
CA GLU A 56 30.81 33.46 -8.36
C GLU A 56 29.50 33.27 -7.59
N LEU A 57 28.92 32.06 -7.64
CA LEU A 57 27.69 31.70 -6.92
C LEU A 57 27.93 31.24 -5.47
N SER A 58 29.18 31.26 -4.98
CA SER A 58 29.59 30.83 -3.64
C SER A 58 29.20 29.38 -3.29
N LYS A 59 29.40 28.46 -4.23
CA LYS A 59 29.02 27.04 -4.15
C LYS A 59 30.20 26.09 -4.33
N SER A 60 30.04 24.86 -3.86
CA SER A 60 30.94 23.77 -4.24
C SER A 60 30.76 23.39 -5.72
N SER A 61 31.80 22.83 -6.34
CA SER A 61 31.77 22.44 -7.76
C SER A 61 30.70 21.36 -8.01
N ASP A 62 30.61 20.37 -7.12
CA ASP A 62 29.61 19.28 -7.20
C ASP A 62 28.18 19.79 -7.05
N GLU A 63 27.92 20.70 -6.10
CA GLU A 63 26.62 21.35 -5.90
C GLU A 63 26.20 22.17 -7.12
N TYR A 64 27.15 22.91 -7.73
CA TYR A 64 26.90 23.65 -8.95
C TYR A 64 26.55 22.74 -10.13
N VAL A 65 27.28 21.63 -10.30
CA VAL A 65 27.00 20.64 -11.35
C VAL A 65 25.63 20.00 -11.15
N GLU A 66 25.29 19.56 -9.94
CA GLU A 66 24.00 18.92 -9.68
C GLU A 66 22.81 19.89 -9.76
N GLU A 67 22.94 21.17 -9.36
CA GLU A 67 21.90 22.18 -9.64
C GLU A 67 21.77 22.41 -11.16
N THR A 68 22.90 22.51 -11.87
CA THR A 68 22.90 22.69 -13.34
C THR A 68 22.25 21.50 -14.05
N LYS A 69 22.40 20.26 -13.55
CA LYS A 69 21.63 19.10 -14.01
C LYS A 69 20.13 19.24 -13.76
N GLN A 70 19.70 19.70 -12.58
CA GLN A 70 18.25 19.90 -12.34
C GLN A 70 17.67 20.98 -13.28
N ILE A 71 18.46 22.03 -13.57
CA ILE A 71 18.07 23.14 -14.46
C ILE A 71 18.00 22.69 -15.92
N LEU A 72 19.09 22.15 -16.48
CA LEU A 72 19.14 21.76 -17.90
C LEU A 72 18.34 20.47 -18.17
N GLY A 73 18.08 19.66 -17.13
CA GLY A 73 17.11 18.56 -17.12
C GLY A 73 15.66 18.98 -16.87
N GLY A 74 15.34 20.28 -16.89
CA GLY A 74 13.97 20.79 -16.97
C GLY A 74 13.14 20.79 -15.69
N LYS A 75 13.76 20.65 -14.50
CA LYS A 75 13.03 20.55 -13.22
C LYS A 75 12.77 21.89 -12.52
N ASP A 76 13.47 22.97 -12.90
CA ASP A 76 13.23 24.33 -12.37
C ASP A 76 12.54 25.24 -13.41
N THR A 77 11.23 25.43 -13.24
CA THR A 77 10.39 26.27 -14.10
C THR A 77 10.62 27.78 -13.93
N LYS A 78 11.46 28.21 -12.98
CA LYS A 78 11.78 29.63 -12.73
C LYS A 78 12.98 30.13 -13.53
N ILE A 79 13.67 29.23 -14.24
CA ILE A 79 14.82 29.57 -15.08
C ILE A 79 14.38 30.20 -16.39
N GLN A 80 15.16 31.18 -16.83
CA GLN A 80 14.99 31.86 -18.10
C GLN A 80 16.16 31.48 -19.01
N PHE A 81 15.86 30.89 -20.16
CA PHE A 81 16.84 30.54 -21.18
C PHE A 81 16.91 31.64 -22.24
N LEU A 82 18.13 32.02 -22.60
CA LEU A 82 18.42 33.07 -23.56
C LEU A 82 19.48 32.56 -24.56
N VAL A 83 19.15 32.61 -25.86
CA VAL A 83 20.09 32.34 -26.95
C VAL A 83 20.24 33.62 -27.78
N LYS A 84 21.46 34.18 -27.84
CA LYS A 84 21.78 35.39 -28.62
C LYS A 84 23.28 35.48 -28.93
N ASN A 85 23.63 35.94 -30.12
CA ASN A 85 25.01 36.22 -30.55
C ASN A 85 25.99 35.05 -30.26
N GLU A 86 25.62 33.82 -30.63
CA GLU A 86 26.40 32.60 -30.35
C GLU A 86 26.64 32.33 -28.85
N ILE A 87 25.81 32.85 -27.95
CA ILE A 87 25.86 32.57 -26.51
C ILE A 87 24.54 31.97 -26.07
N PHE A 88 24.61 30.83 -25.39
CA PHE A 88 23.55 30.29 -24.56
C PHE A 88 23.77 30.75 -23.12
N GLU A 89 22.72 31.21 -22.45
CA GLU A 89 22.78 31.70 -21.08
C GLU A 89 21.50 31.31 -20.32
N TRP A 90 21.64 30.82 -19.09
CA TRP A 90 20.51 30.52 -18.21
C TRP A 90 20.57 31.39 -16.95
N LYS A 91 19.42 31.99 -16.60
CA LYS A 91 19.31 32.98 -15.52
C LYS A 91 18.16 32.65 -14.57
N ARG A 92 18.35 32.97 -13.28
CA ARG A 92 17.28 33.01 -12.29
C ARG A 92 17.06 34.48 -11.89
N ASN A 93 15.95 35.05 -12.35
CA ASN A 93 15.68 36.49 -12.26
C ASN A 93 16.82 37.33 -12.87
N ALA A 94 17.50 38.16 -12.08
CA ALA A 94 18.62 38.99 -12.51
C ALA A 94 19.99 38.26 -12.53
N TRP A 95 20.08 37.07 -11.93
CA TRP A 95 21.35 36.36 -11.72
C TRP A 95 21.61 35.39 -12.89
N THR A 96 22.75 35.52 -13.56
CA THR A 96 23.25 34.47 -14.47
C THR A 96 23.74 33.29 -13.66
N LEU A 97 23.25 32.10 -13.96
CA LEU A 97 23.71 30.85 -13.34
C LEU A 97 24.78 30.14 -14.19
N GLY A 98 24.79 30.37 -15.50
CA GLY A 98 25.86 29.91 -16.38
C GLY A 98 25.68 30.43 -17.80
N ARG A 99 26.77 30.38 -18.56
CA ARG A 99 26.78 30.70 -20.00
C ARG A 99 27.74 29.79 -20.75
N ILE A 100 27.40 29.50 -22.01
CA ILE A 100 28.19 28.66 -22.91
C ILE A 100 28.31 29.35 -24.25
N LYS A 101 29.52 29.39 -24.83
CA LYS A 101 29.70 29.84 -26.22
C LYS A 101 29.33 28.71 -27.17
N LEU A 102 28.37 28.99 -28.04
CA LEU A 102 27.90 28.13 -29.11
C LEU A 102 28.78 28.29 -30.36
N ARG A 103 28.71 27.30 -31.25
CA ARG A 103 29.26 27.27 -32.60
C ARG A 103 28.28 26.52 -33.50
N THR A 104 28.13 26.93 -34.75
CA THR A 104 27.34 26.18 -35.74
C THR A 104 28.02 24.85 -36.08
N VAL A 105 27.26 23.76 -36.06
CA VAL A 105 27.72 22.45 -36.54
C VAL A 105 27.27 22.26 -37.98
N SER A 106 28.22 22.41 -38.90
CA SER A 106 28.05 22.06 -40.32
C SER A 106 28.51 20.63 -40.64
N ASP A 107 29.14 19.95 -39.68
CA ASP A 107 29.58 18.56 -39.85
C ASP A 107 28.43 17.59 -39.57
N ILE A 108 28.00 16.89 -40.62
CA ILE A 108 26.95 15.88 -40.55
C ILE A 108 27.35 14.65 -39.72
N GLN A 109 28.66 14.34 -39.62
CA GLN A 109 29.12 13.20 -38.82
C GLN A 109 28.82 13.40 -37.33
N VAL A 110 29.11 14.59 -36.78
CA VAL A 110 28.80 14.94 -35.38
C VAL A 110 27.30 14.80 -35.09
N ILE A 111 26.45 15.26 -36.01
CA ILE A 111 24.99 15.17 -35.89
C ILE A 111 24.53 13.70 -35.92
N CYS A 112 25.08 12.90 -36.85
CA CYS A 112 24.81 11.47 -36.92
C CYS A 112 25.29 10.71 -35.68
N GLU A 113 26.43 11.06 -35.09
CA GLU A 113 26.95 10.44 -33.87
C GLU A 113 26.06 10.73 -32.66
N SER A 114 25.70 11.99 -32.40
CA SER A 114 24.76 12.32 -31.31
C SER A 114 23.38 11.68 -31.53
N PHE A 115 22.90 11.58 -32.78
CA PHE A 115 21.65 10.88 -33.08
C PHE A 115 21.74 9.36 -32.83
N GLN A 116 22.86 8.72 -33.20
CA GLN A 116 23.11 7.31 -32.86
C GLN A 116 23.22 7.08 -31.34
N GLN A 117 23.80 8.01 -30.58
CA GLN A 117 23.82 7.95 -29.12
C GLN A 117 22.39 8.03 -28.55
N LEU A 118 21.57 8.95 -29.05
CA LEU A 118 20.17 9.09 -28.63
C LEU A 118 19.34 7.82 -28.94
N LEU A 119 19.52 7.20 -30.11
CA LEU A 119 18.87 5.93 -30.45
C LEU A 119 19.31 4.76 -29.55
N LYS A 120 20.60 4.67 -29.22
CA LYS A 120 21.13 3.67 -28.26
C LYS A 120 20.54 3.88 -26.87
N PHE A 121 20.45 5.14 -26.42
CA PHE A 121 19.85 5.52 -25.14
C PHE A 121 18.36 5.18 -25.08
N PHE A 122 17.58 5.53 -26.12
CA PHE A 122 16.16 5.19 -26.25
C PHE A 122 15.93 3.68 -26.20
N ARG A 123 16.70 2.88 -26.96
CA ARG A 123 16.61 1.42 -26.94
C ARG A 123 16.88 0.86 -25.53
N ASN A 124 17.90 1.35 -24.84
CA ASN A 124 18.23 0.93 -23.47
C ASN A 124 17.14 1.33 -22.45
N ILE A 125 16.42 2.44 -22.66
CA ILE A 125 15.22 2.77 -21.87
C ILE A 125 14.09 1.79 -22.18
N GLN A 126 13.82 1.52 -23.46
CA GLN A 126 12.76 0.61 -23.89
C GLN A 126 12.97 -0.82 -23.36
N GLU A 127 14.20 -1.32 -23.42
CA GLU A 127 14.61 -2.63 -22.91
C GLU A 127 14.40 -2.74 -21.38
N LYS A 128 14.81 -1.71 -20.62
CA LYS A 128 14.53 -1.62 -19.18
C LYS A 128 13.04 -1.50 -18.87
N MET A 129 12.27 -0.79 -19.69
CA MET A 129 10.83 -0.66 -19.52
C MET A 129 10.13 -2.02 -19.72
N THR A 130 10.51 -2.80 -20.73
CA THR A 130 9.98 -4.16 -20.93
C THR A 130 10.33 -5.11 -19.79
N ILE A 131 11.55 -5.03 -19.23
CA ILE A 131 11.95 -5.84 -18.07
C ILE A 131 11.10 -5.46 -16.83
N LEU A 132 10.93 -4.16 -16.56
CA LEU A 132 10.11 -3.69 -15.43
C LEU A 132 8.61 -4.05 -15.60
N GLU A 133 8.10 -4.12 -16.83
CA GLU A 133 6.74 -4.56 -17.13
C GLU A 133 6.56 -6.07 -16.90
N GLU A 134 7.54 -6.89 -17.29
CA GLU A 134 7.58 -8.32 -16.99
C GLU A 134 7.68 -8.58 -15.47
N GLU A 135 8.59 -7.89 -14.76
CA GLU A 135 8.71 -7.99 -13.31
C GLU A 135 7.41 -7.58 -12.59
N ASN A 136 6.77 -6.49 -13.02
CA ASN A 136 5.51 -6.02 -12.43
C ASN A 136 4.36 -7.01 -12.68
N THR A 137 4.19 -7.53 -13.90
CA THR A 137 3.15 -8.54 -14.19
C THR A 137 3.38 -9.85 -13.43
N ASN A 138 4.64 -10.27 -13.27
CA ASN A 138 5.01 -11.41 -12.43
C ASN A 138 4.65 -11.17 -10.95
N LEU A 139 5.01 -10.02 -10.38
CA LEU A 139 4.67 -9.64 -9.00
C LEU A 139 3.15 -9.59 -8.76
N ILE A 140 2.38 -9.07 -9.72
CA ILE A 140 0.91 -9.06 -9.67
C ILE A 140 0.36 -10.51 -9.63
N ASN A 141 0.90 -11.40 -10.46
CA ASN A 141 0.48 -12.81 -10.51
C ASN A 141 0.83 -13.56 -9.21
N VAL A 142 2.05 -13.40 -8.69
CA VAL A 142 2.48 -14.01 -7.42
C VAL A 142 1.63 -13.49 -6.25
N ASN A 143 1.35 -12.18 -6.19
CA ASN A 143 0.50 -11.60 -5.16
C ASN A 143 -0.95 -12.12 -5.24
N LYS A 144 -1.49 -12.32 -6.44
CA LYS A 144 -2.82 -12.92 -6.66
C LYS A 144 -2.86 -14.39 -6.22
N GLU A 145 -1.83 -15.17 -6.53
CA GLU A 145 -1.73 -16.57 -6.10
C GLU A 145 -1.62 -16.67 -4.56
N LEU A 146 -0.78 -15.84 -3.94
CA LEU A 146 -0.63 -15.77 -2.49
C LEU A 146 -1.93 -15.35 -1.80
N SER A 147 -2.65 -14.37 -2.36
CA SER A 147 -3.97 -13.95 -1.86
C SER A 147 -4.98 -15.11 -1.86
N SER A 148 -5.07 -15.88 -2.96
CA SER A 148 -5.96 -17.05 -3.03
C SER A 148 -5.55 -18.18 -2.06
N LYS A 149 -4.25 -18.37 -1.81
CA LYS A 149 -3.75 -19.30 -0.77
C LYS A 149 -4.16 -18.84 0.63
N ILE A 150 -4.09 -17.55 0.92
CA ILE A 150 -4.51 -16.96 2.20
C ILE A 150 -6.03 -17.10 2.40
N GLU A 151 -6.84 -16.81 1.38
CA GLU A 151 -8.31 -16.98 1.43
C GLU A 151 -8.70 -18.44 1.78
N LYS A 152 -8.11 -19.42 1.09
CA LYS A 152 -8.31 -20.85 1.38
C LYS A 152 -7.84 -21.24 2.79
N MET A 153 -6.72 -20.67 3.26
CA MET A 153 -6.24 -20.91 4.63
C MET A 153 -7.18 -20.34 5.68
N ILE A 154 -7.82 -19.20 5.42
CA ILE A 154 -8.85 -18.60 6.29
C ILE A 154 -10.11 -19.47 6.31
N GLU A 155 -10.54 -20.01 5.17
CA GLU A 155 -11.68 -20.92 5.07
C GLU A 155 -11.45 -22.22 5.85
N ILE A 156 -10.29 -22.87 5.67
CA ILE A 156 -9.89 -24.09 6.41
C ILE A 156 -9.78 -23.79 7.91
N LYS A 157 -9.21 -22.65 8.30
CA LYS A 157 -9.13 -22.23 9.71
C LYS A 157 -10.52 -22.03 10.31
N SER A 158 -11.42 -21.30 9.63
CA SER A 158 -12.77 -21.00 10.09
C SER A 158 -13.62 -22.26 10.26
N THR A 159 -13.57 -23.18 9.29
CA THR A 159 -14.30 -24.46 9.36
C THR A 159 -13.77 -25.37 10.48
N MET A 160 -12.44 -25.45 10.66
CA MET A 160 -11.83 -26.17 11.78
C MET A 160 -12.20 -25.57 13.15
N GLU A 161 -12.21 -24.23 13.28
CA GLU A 161 -12.64 -23.55 14.51
C GLU A 161 -14.10 -23.85 14.83
N GLN A 162 -15.00 -23.81 13.84
CA GLN A 162 -16.42 -24.16 14.03
C GLN A 162 -16.62 -25.62 14.47
N ASP A 163 -15.92 -26.57 13.88
CA ASP A 163 -15.96 -27.99 14.29
C ASP A 163 -15.45 -28.19 15.73
N LEU A 164 -14.34 -27.55 16.09
CA LEU A 164 -13.81 -27.56 17.46
C LEU A 164 -14.79 -26.95 18.47
N TYR A 165 -15.45 -25.83 18.14
CA TYR A 165 -16.49 -25.24 18.99
C TYR A 165 -17.71 -26.17 19.15
N LYS A 166 -18.20 -26.80 18.07
CA LYS A 166 -19.29 -27.80 18.14
C LYS A 166 -18.93 -28.96 19.07
N LYS A 167 -17.73 -29.54 18.91
CA LYS A 167 -17.21 -30.62 19.77
C LYS A 167 -17.07 -30.19 21.23
N PHE A 168 -16.59 -28.97 21.49
CA PHE A 168 -16.49 -28.42 22.85
C PHE A 168 -17.86 -28.24 23.51
N ILE A 169 -18.87 -27.76 22.77
CA ILE A 169 -20.25 -27.59 23.28
C ILE A 169 -20.86 -28.95 23.68
N ILE A 170 -20.65 -30.01 22.88
CA ILE A 170 -21.12 -31.37 23.21
C ILE A 170 -20.50 -31.86 24.54
N VAL A 171 -19.18 -31.71 24.71
CA VAL A 171 -18.48 -32.09 25.95
C VAL A 171 -18.94 -31.23 27.14
N LEU A 172 -19.15 -29.92 26.94
CA LEU A 172 -19.64 -29.02 27.97
C LEU A 172 -21.06 -29.38 28.43
N ASN A 173 -21.96 -29.70 27.49
CA ASN A 173 -23.34 -30.08 27.79
C ASN A 173 -23.42 -31.45 28.47
N SER A 174 -22.59 -32.43 28.04
CA SER A 174 -22.43 -33.71 28.74
C SER A 174 -21.98 -33.52 30.20
N LYS A 175 -20.98 -32.65 30.44
CA LYS A 175 -20.54 -32.32 31.81
C LYS A 175 -21.61 -31.58 32.61
N LYS A 176 -22.33 -30.61 32.04
CA LYS A 176 -23.47 -29.94 32.69
C LYS A 176 -24.55 -30.94 33.11
N LYS A 177 -24.94 -31.85 32.21
CA LYS A 177 -25.92 -32.90 32.51
C LYS A 177 -25.45 -33.79 33.65
N LYS A 178 -24.19 -34.26 33.63
CA LYS A 178 -23.64 -35.11 34.71
C LYS A 178 -23.53 -34.36 36.05
N ILE A 179 -23.27 -33.06 36.04
CA ILE A 179 -23.32 -32.22 37.26
C ILE A 179 -24.75 -32.15 37.79
N LYS A 180 -25.76 -31.91 36.93
CA LYS A 180 -27.17 -31.88 37.33
C LYS A 180 -27.62 -33.22 37.91
N GLU A 181 -27.33 -34.34 37.23
CA GLU A 181 -27.61 -35.69 37.74
C GLU A 181 -26.98 -35.97 39.12
N LEU A 182 -25.86 -35.31 39.46
CA LEU A 182 -25.22 -35.45 40.77
C LEU A 182 -25.80 -34.49 41.81
N THR A 183 -26.24 -33.28 41.46
CA THR A 183 -26.93 -32.37 42.39
C THR A 183 -28.32 -32.89 42.73
N ASP A 184 -29.08 -33.36 41.74
CA ASP A 184 -30.43 -33.90 41.92
C ASP A 184 -30.40 -35.10 42.91
N VAL A 185 -29.42 -36.00 42.78
CA VAL A 185 -29.20 -37.15 43.69
C VAL A 185 -28.69 -36.74 45.10
N ILE A 186 -28.11 -35.55 45.26
CA ILE A 186 -27.73 -35.01 46.58
C ILE A 186 -28.97 -34.40 47.26
N GLU A 187 -29.77 -33.63 46.53
CA GLU A 187 -31.02 -33.06 47.05
C GLU A 187 -32.04 -34.14 47.44
N GLU A 188 -32.20 -35.20 46.64
CA GLU A 188 -33.04 -36.36 47.00
C GLU A 188 -32.60 -36.97 48.35
N LYS A 189 -31.30 -37.12 48.58
CA LYS A 189 -30.77 -37.67 49.85
C LYS A 189 -31.02 -36.76 51.03
N GLU A 190 -30.68 -35.48 50.91
CA GLU A 190 -30.95 -34.50 51.95
C GLU A 190 -32.45 -34.44 52.31
N ASN A 191 -33.33 -34.54 51.32
CA ASN A 191 -34.78 -34.51 51.54
C ASN A 191 -35.29 -35.81 52.19
N THR A 192 -34.74 -36.99 51.82
CA THR A 192 -35.09 -38.24 52.51
C THR A 192 -34.59 -38.31 53.95
N GLU A 193 -33.42 -37.73 54.28
CA GLU A 193 -32.94 -37.64 55.66
C GLU A 193 -33.79 -36.67 56.51
N LYS A 194 -34.28 -35.58 55.92
CA LYS A 194 -35.21 -34.64 56.59
C LYS A 194 -36.61 -35.23 56.79
N SER A 195 -37.05 -36.19 55.96
CA SER A 195 -38.41 -36.74 55.95
C SER A 195 -38.75 -37.68 57.13
N VAL A 196 -37.81 -38.02 58.02
CA VAL A 196 -38.00 -39.03 59.07
C VAL A 196 -38.29 -38.43 60.46
N PHE A 197 -38.13 -37.10 60.63
CA PHE A 197 -38.16 -36.43 61.94
C PHE A 197 -39.14 -35.25 62.05
N ASP A 198 -40.26 -35.27 61.32
CA ASP A 198 -41.32 -34.26 61.46
C ASP A 198 -42.71 -34.89 61.70
N VAL A 199 -42.94 -35.30 62.96
CA VAL A 199 -44.27 -35.64 63.49
C VAL A 199 -44.40 -35.08 64.91
N CYS A 200 -45.06 -33.93 65.01
CA CYS A 200 -45.76 -33.36 66.17
C CYS A 200 -45.03 -33.24 67.52
N THR A 201 -45.02 -32.02 68.08
CA THR A 201 -45.95 -31.67 69.17
C THR A 201 -46.20 -30.15 69.15
N ASP A 202 -47.36 -29.74 69.65
CA ASP A 202 -47.86 -28.37 69.77
C ASP A 202 -47.01 -27.49 70.73
N GLU A 203 -47.09 -26.16 70.55
CA GLU A 203 -47.39 -25.16 71.61
C GLU A 203 -47.22 -23.70 71.13
N GLU A 204 -47.86 -22.77 71.84
CA GLU A 204 -48.15 -21.40 71.38
C GLU A 204 -47.03 -20.34 71.61
N SER A 205 -47.14 -19.24 70.85
CA SER A 205 -46.69 -17.87 71.17
C SER A 205 -45.25 -17.44 70.82
N GLY A 206 -45.02 -16.11 70.84
CA GLY A 206 -43.70 -15.49 70.73
C GLY A 206 -43.47 -14.63 69.49
N LYS A 207 -43.55 -13.30 69.65
CA LYS A 207 -43.14 -12.28 68.66
C LYS A 207 -41.72 -11.79 68.93
N GLU A 208 -41.10 -11.27 67.87
CA GLU A 208 -40.03 -10.24 67.86
C GLU A 208 -38.70 -10.49 68.64
N ASP A 209 -37.64 -10.58 67.82
CA ASP A 209 -36.37 -9.83 67.94
C ASP A 209 -35.15 -10.26 68.79
N GLU A 210 -34.00 -9.81 68.23
CA GLU A 210 -32.64 -9.61 68.77
C GLU A 210 -31.77 -10.78 69.31
N ALA A 211 -30.76 -11.09 68.48
CA ALA A 211 -29.33 -10.93 68.80
C ALA A 211 -28.53 -12.03 69.56
N VAL A 212 -27.69 -12.70 68.76
CA VAL A 212 -26.26 -12.98 69.04
C VAL A 212 -25.91 -13.85 70.26
N LYS A 213 -25.51 -15.10 69.99
CA LYS A 213 -24.18 -15.67 70.37
C LYS A 213 -23.85 -16.94 69.58
N ASN A 214 -22.63 -16.99 69.05
CA ASN A 214 -21.68 -18.11 69.23
C ASN A 214 -20.30 -17.60 68.79
N ILE A 215 -19.50 -17.10 69.74
CA ILE A 215 -18.49 -17.85 70.49
C ILE A 215 -17.22 -18.07 69.68
N THR A 216 -16.27 -17.17 69.96
CA THR A 216 -14.88 -17.15 69.52
C THR A 216 -14.12 -18.43 69.90
N ILE A 217 -13.38 -18.99 68.95
CA ILE A 217 -12.06 -19.57 69.24
C ILE A 217 -11.03 -18.76 68.45
N SER A 218 -9.97 -18.28 69.13
CA SER A 218 -8.98 -17.39 68.53
C SER A 218 -7.56 -17.90 68.70
N THR A 219 -6.81 -17.94 67.60
CA THR A 219 -5.34 -18.11 67.60
C THR A 219 -4.67 -16.92 66.90
N LYS A 220 -4.54 -15.83 67.67
CA LYS A 220 -3.56 -14.75 67.44
C LYS A 220 -2.14 -15.29 67.78
N VAL A 221 -1.00 -14.81 67.26
CA VAL A 221 -0.68 -13.81 66.21
C VAL A 221 0.80 -13.94 65.83
N SER A 222 1.17 -13.63 64.59
CA SER A 222 2.40 -12.90 64.18
C SER A 222 2.28 -12.58 62.68
N LYS A 223 2.10 -11.32 62.22
CA LYS A 223 3.10 -10.23 62.15
C LYS A 223 4.44 -10.77 61.62
N LYS A 224 4.99 -10.34 60.47
CA LYS A 224 5.01 -9.03 59.77
C LYS A 224 5.52 -9.30 58.32
N LYS A 225 5.46 -8.44 57.29
CA LYS A 225 5.05 -7.02 57.10
C LYS A 225 4.91 -6.74 55.59
N SER A 226 3.99 -5.85 55.17
CA SER A 226 4.05 -4.94 53.98
C SER A 226 4.30 -5.49 52.55
N LEU A 227 3.63 -5.00 51.49
CA LEU A 227 2.54 -4.02 51.42
C LEU A 227 1.63 -4.24 50.20
N ASN A 228 0.32 -4.18 50.50
CA ASN A 228 -0.83 -3.78 49.67
C ASN A 228 -0.51 -3.09 48.32
N ASN A 229 -1.09 -3.57 47.22
CA ASN A 229 -2.36 -3.11 46.59
C ASN A 229 -2.18 -1.79 45.78
N THR A 230 -2.79 -1.63 44.61
CA THR A 230 -4.26 -1.57 44.44
C THR A 230 -4.72 -2.15 43.10
N SER A 231 -5.86 -2.83 43.11
CA SER A 231 -6.48 -3.53 41.98
C SER A 231 -7.79 -2.81 41.53
N PRO A 232 -8.70 -3.37 40.72
CA PRO A 232 -9.09 -2.70 39.48
C PRO A 232 -10.55 -2.24 39.41
N LYS A 233 -10.91 -1.59 38.29
CA LYS A 233 -12.27 -1.37 37.76
C LYS A 233 -12.14 -0.97 36.27
N SER A 234 -13.05 -1.28 35.36
CA SER A 234 -14.24 -2.16 35.43
C SER A 234 -14.70 -2.51 34.01
N ILE A 235 -15.33 -3.68 33.84
CA ILE A 235 -16.04 -4.01 32.60
C ILE A 235 -17.35 -3.21 32.54
N GLN A 236 -17.65 -2.62 31.39
CA GLN A 236 -19.02 -2.37 30.93
C GLN A 236 -19.12 -2.75 29.45
N GLU A 237 -20.19 -3.44 29.09
CA GLU A 237 -20.51 -3.79 27.70
C GLU A 237 -21.31 -2.65 27.04
N THR A 238 -21.25 -2.49 25.72
CA THR A 238 -22.42 -2.76 24.85
C THR A 238 -22.18 -2.53 23.35
N LYS A 239 -22.85 -3.38 22.54
CA LYS A 239 -23.45 -3.09 21.21
C LYS A 239 -22.54 -2.68 20.02
N LYS A 240 -22.31 -3.68 19.16
CA LYS A 240 -22.43 -3.67 17.68
C LYS A 240 -21.92 -2.43 16.89
N ALA A 241 -20.79 -2.61 16.21
CA ALA A 241 -20.59 -2.11 14.84
C ALA A 241 -19.57 -3.00 14.09
N ASN A 242 -19.78 -3.26 12.79
CA ASN A 242 -18.85 -4.03 11.98
C ASN A 242 -17.81 -3.11 11.34
N HIS A 243 -16.52 -3.27 11.67
CA HIS A 243 -15.42 -2.79 10.82
C HIS A 243 -14.14 -3.62 11.03
N ILE A 244 -13.96 -4.67 10.22
CA ILE A 244 -12.62 -5.18 9.93
C ILE A 244 -11.94 -4.15 9.01
N ILE A 245 -10.78 -3.65 9.44
CA ILE A 245 -10.05 -2.62 8.72
C ILE A 245 -9.43 -3.23 7.45
N LYS A 246 -10.10 -3.01 6.31
CA LYS A 246 -9.60 -3.42 4.99
C LYS A 246 -8.45 -2.49 4.58
N ILE A 247 -7.22 -2.85 4.94
CA ILE A 247 -6.00 -2.09 4.58
C ILE A 247 -5.76 -2.23 3.07
N ILE A 248 -6.39 -1.34 2.30
CA ILE A 248 -6.09 -1.12 0.89
C ILE A 248 -4.96 -0.08 0.83
N PRO A 249 -3.82 -0.37 0.18
CA PRO A 249 -2.85 0.67 -0.17
C PRO A 249 -3.52 1.69 -1.08
N LYS A 250 -3.80 2.90 -0.57
CA LYS A 250 -4.27 4.01 -1.39
C LYS A 250 -3.10 4.46 -2.27
N ALA A 251 -3.13 4.05 -3.54
CA ALA A 251 -2.31 4.69 -4.56
C ALA A 251 -2.71 6.18 -4.64
N SER A 252 -1.74 7.07 -4.47
CA SER A 252 -1.98 8.52 -4.52
C SER A 252 -2.29 8.94 -5.95
N THR A 253 -3.56 9.25 -6.21
CA THR A 253 -3.99 9.88 -7.46
C THR A 253 -3.45 11.30 -7.53
N SER A 254 -2.32 11.49 -8.23
CA SER A 254 -1.97 12.79 -8.79
C SER A 254 -2.74 12.94 -10.10
N SER A 255 -3.82 13.70 -10.09
CA SER A 255 -4.50 14.13 -11.31
C SER A 255 -3.63 15.15 -12.03
N ASP A 256 -3.23 14.85 -13.26
CA ASP A 256 -3.14 15.81 -14.38
C ASP A 256 -2.62 15.08 -15.63
N TRP A 257 -3.54 14.54 -16.43
CA TRP A 257 -3.29 14.14 -17.82
C TRP A 257 -4.43 14.65 -18.68
N THR A 258 -4.13 15.66 -19.49
CA THR A 258 -5.09 16.25 -20.44
C THR A 258 -5.39 15.28 -21.58
N GLU A 259 -6.66 15.22 -21.97
CA GLU A 259 -7.10 14.36 -23.07
C GLU A 259 -6.41 14.74 -24.39
N ASN A 260 -5.70 13.79 -25.01
CA ASN A 260 -5.28 13.89 -26.40
C ASN A 260 -5.76 12.66 -27.17
N LYS A 261 -6.62 12.91 -28.16
CA LYS A 261 -7.30 11.86 -28.94
C LYS A 261 -6.31 11.21 -29.92
N ILE A 262 -5.83 10.01 -29.59
CA ILE A 262 -5.23 9.13 -30.59
C ILE A 262 -6.38 8.38 -31.28
N SER A 263 -6.62 8.72 -32.54
CA SER A 263 -7.62 8.08 -33.40
C SER A 263 -7.25 6.62 -33.69
N THR A 264 -8.16 5.69 -33.44
CA THR A 264 -8.00 4.26 -33.74
C THR A 264 -7.82 4.00 -35.24
N LEU A 265 -6.64 3.49 -35.63
CA LEU A 265 -6.39 2.95 -36.97
C LEU A 265 -6.17 1.43 -36.87
N ASN A 266 -7.26 0.69 -36.62
CA ASN A 266 -7.21 -0.77 -36.60
C ASN A 266 -6.99 -1.31 -38.02
N LYS A 267 -5.84 -1.96 -38.22
CA LYS A 267 -5.54 -2.70 -39.45
C LYS A 267 -6.14 -4.11 -39.34
N LYS A 268 -6.96 -4.51 -40.31
CA LYS A 268 -7.48 -5.89 -40.40
C LYS A 268 -6.44 -6.82 -41.05
N VAL A 269 -6.30 -7.99 -40.43
CA VAL A 269 -5.77 -9.26 -40.95
C VAL A 269 -6.48 -10.34 -40.12
N ASP A 270 -6.86 -11.46 -40.70
CA ASP A 270 -8.26 -11.74 -41.08
C ASP A 270 -8.52 -13.24 -40.73
N GLU A 271 -9.46 -14.06 -41.20
CA GLU A 271 -10.15 -14.25 -42.50
C GLU A 271 -11.50 -15.01 -42.27
N ASN A 272 -12.03 -15.71 -43.29
CA ASN A 272 -12.97 -16.87 -43.32
C ASN A 272 -13.86 -17.18 -42.07
N GLU A 273 -15.19 -17.21 -42.16
CA GLU A 273 -16.04 -18.29 -42.75
C GLU A 273 -15.91 -19.63 -41.98
N GLU A 274 -16.98 -20.36 -41.60
CA GLU A 274 -18.42 -20.31 -41.98
C GLU A 274 -19.31 -20.99 -40.89
N GLU A 275 -20.65 -20.74 -40.90
CA GLU A 275 -21.73 -21.60 -40.34
C GLU A 275 -21.73 -21.98 -38.81
N SER A 276 -22.79 -22.52 -38.16
CA SER A 276 -24.27 -22.41 -38.29
C SER A 276 -24.97 -22.99 -37.02
N CYS A 277 -26.31 -22.97 -36.96
CA CYS A 277 -27.19 -23.69 -36.01
C CYS A 277 -27.14 -23.41 -34.48
N ASN A 278 -28.14 -22.67 -33.98
CA ASN A 278 -28.77 -22.93 -32.66
C ASN A 278 -29.66 -24.19 -32.76
N PRO A 279 -29.81 -25.02 -31.69
CA PRO A 279 -31.09 -24.99 -30.97
C PRO A 279 -31.14 -25.46 -29.48
N LYS A 280 -32.09 -24.86 -28.74
CA LYS A 280 -32.97 -25.45 -27.70
C LYS A 280 -32.37 -26.05 -26.39
N LYS A 281 -32.65 -25.33 -25.30
CA LYS A 281 -33.32 -25.78 -24.05
C LYS A 281 -33.17 -27.26 -23.61
N SER A 282 -32.68 -27.45 -22.40
CA SER A 282 -33.21 -28.45 -21.45
C SER A 282 -33.29 -27.86 -20.04
N LYS A 283 -34.28 -28.33 -19.24
CA LYS A 283 -34.34 -28.10 -17.79
C LYS A 283 -33.80 -29.34 -17.09
N SER A 284 -33.11 -29.19 -15.97
CA SER A 284 -33.12 -30.18 -14.90
C SER A 284 -33.41 -29.48 -13.58
N ILE A 285 -34.36 -30.05 -12.84
CA ILE A 285 -34.63 -29.69 -11.45
C ILE A 285 -33.90 -30.73 -10.62
N LEU A 286 -33.17 -30.30 -9.59
CA LEU A 286 -32.71 -31.16 -8.52
C LEU A 286 -33.27 -30.62 -7.22
N ASN A 287 -34.17 -31.40 -6.61
CA ASN A 287 -34.64 -31.13 -5.27
C ASN A 287 -33.52 -31.48 -4.29
N PHE A 288 -33.37 -30.69 -3.23
CA PHE A 288 -32.83 -31.19 -1.97
C PHE A 288 -34.02 -31.35 -1.01
N GLU A 289 -34.00 -32.41 -0.23
CA GLU A 289 -35.05 -32.69 0.76
C GLU A 289 -34.78 -31.87 2.02
N GLU A 290 -35.85 -31.29 2.59
CA GLU A 290 -35.82 -30.62 3.89
C GLU A 290 -35.93 -31.67 5.00
N GLU A 291 -34.81 -32.09 5.59
CA GLU A 291 -34.84 -32.77 6.89
C GLU A 291 -35.03 -31.75 8.02
N SER A 292 -35.90 -32.06 8.97
CA SER A 292 -36.48 -31.11 9.93
C SER A 292 -35.54 -30.73 11.09
N GLU A 293 -35.47 -29.43 11.42
CA GLU A 293 -34.71 -28.93 12.59
C GLU A 293 -35.44 -29.10 13.96
N GLU A 294 -36.65 -29.68 13.99
CA GLU A 294 -37.53 -29.74 15.16
C GLU A 294 -37.27 -30.92 16.12
N GLU A 295 -36.04 -31.08 16.64
CA GLU A 295 -35.80 -31.96 17.81
C GLU A 295 -34.68 -31.49 18.76
N LEU A 296 -34.29 -30.21 18.67
CA LEU A 296 -33.10 -29.67 19.37
C LEU A 296 -33.36 -29.10 20.79
N PHE A 297 -34.61 -29.05 21.26
CA PHE A 297 -34.98 -28.56 22.59
C PHE A 297 -36.15 -29.34 23.21
N SER A 298 -35.83 -30.39 23.97
CA SER A 298 -36.70 -31.08 24.95
C SER A 298 -35.84 -31.75 26.03
#